data_AF-A0A2G9TIJ6-F1
#
_entry.id   AF-A0A2G9TIJ6-F1
#
_cell.length_a   1.000
_cell.length_b   1.000
_cell.length_c   1.000
_cell.angle_alpha   90.00
_cell.angle_beta   90.00
_cell.angle_gamma   90.00
#
_symmetry.space_group_name_H-M   'P 1'
#
loop_
_entity.id
_entity.type
_entity.pdbx_description
1 polymer ?
#
loop_
_entity_poly.entity_id
_entity_poly.type
_entity_poly.pdbx_seq_one_letter_code
_entity_poly.pdbx_strand_id
1 'polypeptide(L)'
;MSYCWPQNCVVMLKSSLKYLPGFNLCAYMCNAIWINRFSKEKAHKALDSTLDAIIKDQRKVWIYPEGTRNPGKTMLPFKKGAFILSLEAKVRTLLYFALT
;
A
#
# COMPACT_ATOMS: atom_id res chain seq x y z
N MET A 1 11.47 20.61 0.37
CA MET A 1 11.62 20.07 1.73
C MET A 1 10.63 18.91 1.95
N SER A 2 10.99 17.69 1.54
CA SER A 2 10.54 16.40 2.09
C SER A 2 11.21 15.29 1.26
N TYR A 3 12.48 14.97 1.56
CA TYR A 3 13.29 14.01 0.80
C TYR A 3 12.86 12.55 1.05
N CYS A 4 11.98 12.29 2.03
CA CYS A 4 11.62 10.92 2.42
C CYS A 4 10.55 10.30 1.50
N TRP A 5 9.81 11.09 0.72
CA TRP A 5 8.68 10.61 -0.05
C TRP A 5 8.96 10.68 -1.56
N PRO A 6 8.88 9.56 -2.31
CA PRO A 6 9.06 9.60 -3.75
C PRO A 6 7.97 10.43 -4.43
N GLN A 7 8.32 11.16 -5.50
CA GLN A 7 7.33 11.83 -6.35
C GLN A 7 6.32 10.81 -6.90
N ASN A 8 5.05 11.21 -6.95
CA ASN A 8 3.90 10.42 -7.41
C ASN A 8 3.74 9.07 -6.68
N CYS A 9 3.84 9.11 -5.36
CA CYS A 9 3.70 7.92 -4.55
C CYS A 9 2.26 7.72 -4.05
N VAL A 10 1.76 6.50 -4.18
CA VAL A 10 0.45 6.05 -3.70
C VAL A 10 0.64 5.12 -2.52
N VAL A 11 -0.17 5.29 -1.47
CA VAL A 11 -0.13 4.41 -0.30
C VAL A 11 -1.32 3.46 -0.33
N MET A 12 -1.06 2.19 -0.02
CA MET A 12 -2.14 1.25 0.28
C MET A 12 -2.61 1.38 1.72
N LEU A 13 -3.90 1.65 1.91
CA LEU A 13 -4.51 1.88 3.21
C LEU A 13 -5.54 0.82 3.55
N LYS A 14 -5.69 0.51 4.84
CA LYS A 14 -6.75 -0.37 5.33
C LYS A 14 -8.09 0.36 5.18
N SER A 15 -9.08 -0.32 4.63
CA SER A 15 -10.47 0.19 4.51
C SER A 15 -11.05 0.75 5.81
N SER A 16 -10.64 0.24 6.98
CA SER A 16 -11.08 0.77 8.27
C SER A 16 -10.57 2.20 8.57
N LEU A 17 -9.48 2.64 7.94
CA LEU A 17 -8.96 4.02 8.12
C LEU A 17 -9.80 5.06 7.38
N LYS A 18 -10.76 4.65 6.54
CA LYS A 18 -11.69 5.56 5.86
C LYS A 18 -12.57 6.33 6.84
N TYR A 19 -12.83 5.77 8.02
CA TYR A 19 -13.70 6.35 9.04
C TYR A 19 -13.01 7.39 9.94
N LEU A 20 -11.69 7.58 9.80
CA LEU A 20 -10.97 8.61 10.55
C LEU A 20 -11.14 9.98 9.86
N PRO A 21 -11.77 10.97 10.52
CA PRO A 21 -11.90 12.31 9.97
C PRO A 21 -10.52 12.95 9.79
N GLY A 22 -10.33 13.70 8.70
CA GLY A 22 -9.03 14.26 8.30
C GLY A 22 -8.17 13.30 7.47
N PHE A 23 -7.93 12.07 7.95
CA PHE A 23 -7.12 11.09 7.22
C PHE A 23 -7.77 10.68 5.88
N ASN A 24 -9.10 10.62 5.85
CA ASN A 24 -9.86 10.33 4.64
C ASN A 24 -9.67 11.40 3.54
N LEU A 25 -9.60 12.69 3.92
CA LEU A 25 -9.41 13.77 2.96
C LEU A 25 -7.99 13.72 2.36
N CYS A 26 -6.97 13.54 3.20
CA CYS A 26 -5.60 13.39 2.74
C CYS A 26 -5.44 12.17 1.82
N ALA A 27 -6.03 11.04 2.21
CA ALA A 27 -6.02 9.82 1.41
C ALA A 27 -6.73 10.00 0.06
N TYR A 28 -7.82 10.77 0.03
CA TYR A 28 -8.52 11.10 -1.21
C TYR A 28 -7.67 11.99 -2.14
N MET A 29 -7.04 13.04 -1.59
CA MET A 29 -6.14 13.92 -2.36
C MET A 29 -4.91 13.17 -2.89
N CYS A 30 -4.42 12.17 -2.15
CA CYS A 30 -3.28 11.33 -2.56
C CYS A 30 -3.67 10.16 -3.49
N ASN A 31 -4.94 10.04 -3.90
CA ASN A 31 -5.46 8.88 -4.65
C ASN A 31 -5.09 7.53 -4.00
N ALA A 32 -5.13 7.46 -2.68
CA ALA A 32 -4.74 6.29 -1.93
C ALA A 32 -5.70 5.10 -2.18
N ILE A 33 -5.14 3.89 -2.21
CA ILE A 33 -5.90 2.69 -2.57
C ILE A 33 -6.32 1.95 -1.31
N TRP A 34 -7.62 1.71 -1.21
CA TRP A 34 -8.22 1.10 -0.03
C TRP A 34 -8.33 -0.41 -0.19
N ILE A 35 -7.66 -1.16 0.69
CA ILE A 35 -7.75 -2.62 0.69
C ILE A 35 -8.69 -3.11 1.80
N ASN A 36 -9.64 -3.96 1.39
CA ASN A 36 -10.50 -4.69 2.32
C ASN A 36 -10.05 -6.16 2.37
N ARG A 37 -9.45 -6.56 3.49
CA ARG A 37 -8.86 -7.90 3.68
C ARG A 37 -9.91 -8.98 4.03
N PHE A 38 -11.15 -8.58 4.34
CA PHE A 38 -12.24 -9.51 4.68
C PHE A 38 -12.86 -10.17 3.46
N SER A 39 -12.81 -9.52 2.30
CA SER A 39 -13.35 -10.05 1.05
C SER A 39 -12.23 -10.19 0.03
N LYS A 40 -11.96 -11.43 -0.38
CA LYS A 40 -10.91 -11.74 -1.37
C LYS A 40 -11.16 -10.98 -2.68
N GLU A 41 -12.40 -10.97 -3.18
CA GLU A 41 -12.76 -10.27 -4.42
C GLU A 41 -12.47 -8.77 -4.35
N LYS A 42 -12.82 -8.10 -3.24
CA LYS A 42 -12.52 -6.67 -3.05
C LYS A 42 -11.03 -6.40 -2.92
N ALA A 43 -10.28 -7.33 -2.32
CA ALA A 43 -8.83 -7.24 -2.26
C ALA A 43 -8.21 -7.35 -3.66
N HIS A 44 -8.63 -8.32 -4.48
CA HIS A 44 -8.15 -8.48 -5.86
C HIS A 44 -8.46 -7.24 -6.71
N LYS A 45 -9.69 -6.73 -6.67
CA LYS A 45 -10.06 -5.51 -7.41
C LYS A 45 -9.23 -4.28 -7.01
N ALA A 46 -8.87 -4.16 -5.72
CA ALA A 46 -7.99 -3.10 -5.26
C ALA A 46 -6.56 -3.27 -5.78
N LEU A 47 -6.05 -4.51 -5.87
CA LEU A 47 -4.76 -4.82 -6.47
C LEU A 47 -4.75 -4.48 -7.97
N ASP A 48 -5.77 -4.88 -8.73
CA ASP A 48 -5.93 -4.52 -10.15
C ASP A 48 -5.93 -3.00 -10.37
N SER A 49 -6.69 -2.27 -9.56
CA SER A 49 -6.75 -0.80 -9.63
C SER A 49 -5.39 -0.17 -9.32
N THR A 50 -4.61 -0.81 -8.45
CA THR A 50 -3.24 -0.39 -8.14
C THR A 50 -2.31 -0.67 -9.30
N LEU A 51 -2.41 -1.85 -9.91
CA LEU A 51 -1.62 -2.23 -11.07
C LEU A 51 -1.82 -1.24 -12.22
N ASP A 52 -3.08 -0.89 -12.50
CA ASP A 52 -3.42 0.08 -13.53
C ASP A 52 -2.82 1.46 -13.24
N ALA A 53 -2.89 1.92 -11.99
CA ALA A 53 -2.27 3.17 -11.54
C ALA A 53 -0.73 3.15 -11.58
N ILE A 54 -0.09 2.01 -11.35
CA ILE A 54 1.36 1.88 -11.49
C ILE A 54 1.75 1.94 -12.97
N ILE A 55 1.04 1.20 -13.83
CA ILE A 55 1.41 1.03 -15.23
C ILE A 55 1.09 2.31 -16.02
N LYS A 56 -0.13 2.85 -15.90
CA LYS A 56 -0.59 4.02 -16.69
C LYS A 56 -0.04 5.33 -16.16
N ASP A 57 -0.09 5.54 -14.85
CA ASP A 57 0.28 6.83 -14.24
C ASP A 57 1.74 6.86 -13.74
N GLN A 58 2.52 5.77 -13.95
CA GLN A 58 3.91 5.63 -13.47
C GLN A 58 4.06 5.94 -11.97
N ARG A 59 3.04 5.57 -11.18
CA ARG A 59 3.01 5.86 -9.75
C ARG A 59 3.79 4.84 -8.95
N LYS A 60 4.50 5.32 -7.92
CA LYS A 60 5.26 4.47 -7.00
C LYS A 60 4.37 4.03 -5.84
N VAL A 61 4.25 2.74 -5.60
CA VAL A 61 3.35 2.26 -4.53
C VAL A 61 4.12 1.91 -3.28
N TRP A 62 3.70 2.50 -2.16
CA TRP A 62 4.20 2.18 -0.83
C TRP A 62 3.27 1.18 -0.15
N ILE A 63 3.81 -0.01 0.14
CA ILE A 63 3.09 -1.09 0.80
C ILE A 63 3.91 -1.68 1.95
N TYR A 64 3.26 -1.88 3.09
CA TYR A 64 3.83 -2.62 4.21
C TYR A 64 3.32 -4.07 4.14
N PRO A 65 4.15 -5.06 3.75
CA PRO A 65 3.71 -6.45 3.55
C PRO A 65 3.25 -7.14 4.84
N GLU A 66 3.62 -6.58 5.99
CA GLU A 66 3.19 -7.01 7.32
C GLU A 66 1.73 -6.61 7.61
N GLY A 67 1.32 -5.43 7.12
CA GLY A 67 -0.03 -4.90 7.24
C GLY A 67 -0.51 -4.58 8.67
N THR A 68 0.33 -4.76 9.69
CA THR A 68 0.03 -4.48 11.09
C THR A 68 1.28 -3.92 11.75
N ARG A 69 1.15 -2.86 12.57
CA ARG A 69 2.28 -2.33 13.34
C ARG A 69 2.62 -3.34 14.43
N ASN A 70 3.80 -3.95 14.39
CA ASN A 70 4.27 -4.79 15.49
C ASN A 70 5.10 -3.95 16.48
N PRO A 71 4.73 -3.91 17.78
CA PRO A 71 5.58 -3.31 18.82
C PRO A 71 6.73 -4.24 19.28
N GLY A 72 6.75 -5.50 18.84
CA GLY A 72 7.84 -6.45 19.15
C GLY A 72 9.06 -6.32 18.22
N LYS A 73 10.21 -6.82 18.68
CA LYS A 73 11.49 -6.81 17.90
C LYS A 73 11.55 -7.84 16.75
N THR A 74 10.49 -8.63 16.55
CA THR A 74 10.44 -9.70 15.55
C THR A 74 9.49 -9.34 14.42
N MET A 75 9.86 -9.60 13.16
CA MET A 75 8.97 -9.34 12.03
C MET A 75 7.82 -10.34 11.97
N LEU A 76 6.59 -9.87 11.78
CA LEU A 76 5.45 -10.77 11.50
C LEU A 76 5.57 -11.36 10.08
N PRO A 77 4.97 -12.54 9.83
CA PRO A 77 5.04 -13.18 8.52
C PRO A 77 4.45 -12.29 7.42
N PHE A 78 5.25 -12.08 6.37
CA PHE A 78 4.83 -11.26 5.24
C PHE A 78 3.64 -11.86 4.50
N LYS A 79 2.70 -11.00 4.13
CA LYS A 79 1.57 -11.39 3.29
C LYS A 79 2.00 -11.42 1.83
N LYS A 80 1.61 -12.48 1.12
CA LYS A 80 1.94 -12.73 -0.30
C LYS A 80 1.43 -11.64 -1.26
N GLY A 81 0.41 -10.87 -0.88
CA GLY A 81 -0.23 -9.88 -1.77
C GLY A 81 0.71 -8.81 -2.30
N ALA A 82 1.65 -8.33 -1.48
CA ALA A 82 2.63 -7.33 -1.91
C ALA A 82 3.58 -7.88 -3.00
N PHE A 83 3.95 -9.16 -2.89
CA PHE A 83 4.83 -9.82 -3.84
C PHE A 83 4.11 -10.13 -5.16
N ILE A 84 2.88 -10.62 -5.09
CA ILE A 84 2.05 -10.88 -6.28
C ILE A 84 1.89 -9.58 -7.09
N LEU A 85 1.52 -8.49 -6.41
CA LEU A 85 1.39 -7.18 -7.05
C LEU A 85 2.69 -6.74 -7.75
N SER A 86 3.84 -6.95 -7.12
CA SER A 86 5.13 -6.57 -7.73
C SER A 86 5.51 -7.39 -8.94
N LEU A 87 5.16 -8.69 -8.92
CA LEU A 87 5.38 -9.60 -10.05
C LEU A 87 4.49 -9.20 -11.23
N GLU A 88 3.22 -8.91 -10.97
CA GLU A 88 2.25 -8.48 -12.00
C GLU A 88 2.59 -7.10 -12.57
N ALA A 89 2.99 -6.17 -11.71
CA ALA A 89 3.40 -4.82 -12.12
C ALA A 89 4.76 -4.79 -12.84
N LYS A 90 5.52 -5.89 -12.81
CA LYS A 90 6.94 -5.94 -13.23
C LYS A 90 7.80 -4.85 -12.60
N VAL A 91 7.44 -4.37 -11.40
CA VAL A 91 8.17 -3.33 -10.68
C VAL A 91 8.91 -3.92 -9.48
N ARG A 92 10.09 -3.38 -9.18
CA ARG A 92 10.86 -3.78 -8.01
C ARG A 92 10.18 -3.28 -6.74
N THR A 93 9.79 -4.19 -5.85
CA THR A 93 9.36 -3.85 -4.49
C THR A 93 10.56 -3.36 -3.69
N LEU A 94 10.54 -2.11 -3.25
CA LEU A 94 11.46 -1.60 -2.24
C LEU A 94 10.85 -1.88 -0.86
N LEU A 95 11.36 -2.89 -0.17
CA LEU A 95 10.98 -3.21 1.19
C LEU A 95 11.77 -2.32 2.15
N TYR A 96 11.12 -1.28 2.68
CA TYR A 96 11.68 -0.48 3.77
C TYR A 96 11.46 -1.21 5.09
N PHE A 97 12.54 -1.74 5.66
CA PHE A 97 12.57 -2.29 7.01
C PHE A 97 12.75 -1.13 7.99
N ALA A 98 11.64 -0.65 8.56
CA ALA A 98 11.71 0.25 9.71
C ALA A 98 12.01 -0.59 10.96
N LEU A 99 13.28 -0.89 11.19
CA LEU A 99 13.78 -1.33 12.50
C LEU A 99 14.01 -0.07 13.35
N THR A 100 13.07 0.22 14.23
CA THR A 100 13.26 1.08 15.40
C THR A 100 12.71 0.34 16.62
#